data_AF-A0A382P968-F1
#
_entry.id   AF-A0A382P968-F1
#
_cell.length_a   1.000
_cell.length_b   1.000
_cell.length_c   1.000
_cell.angle_alpha   90.00
_cell.angle_beta   90.00
_cell.angle_gamma   90.00
#
_symmetry.space_group_name_H-M   'P 1'
#
loop_
_entity.id
_entity.type
_entity.pdbx_description
1 polymer ?
#
loop_
_entity_poly.entity_id
_entity_poly.type
_entity_poly.pdbx_seq_one_letter_code
_entity_poly.pdbx_strand_id
1 'polypeptide(L)'
;NPVDVRKVGQYVVTYDVSDASGNKATQAVRSVEVKDTLVPVITLIGDAELNLEVGKQYVDAGATASDSFDGNLNDKLTTSDPVDSSKPGTYAVSYDVEDSSGNEAVQVVRKVVVVDTEPPLISLIGDAVVQQELNETYEDSGATAADNVDGDISGDIVIVNPVDTKVAGNYSVTYNAKDSSDNAASEIVRVVIVGDTGSPVIKLAGRQTLKVEAGITFTDPGYFAEDKVDGDLTDSVAVDGTVDTSQIGTYSLTYNVTDSNGNDAVQITRYVVVEDNTAPVVALVGDDSLVLELGDDYQEEGATAKDNLDGDVTGSVLIKSGVDLSNVGVYEVSYIASDSNGNVSESVVRQVEVKDTT
;
A
#
# COMPACT_ATOMS: atom_id res chain seq x y z
N ASN A 1 16.80 66.32 -71.95
CA ASN A 1 15.56 66.56 -71.17
C ASN A 1 15.97 66.67 -69.71
N PRO A 2 15.79 67.82 -69.03
CA PRO A 2 16.22 68.02 -67.65
C PRO A 2 15.30 67.38 -66.59
N VAL A 3 14.18 66.76 -67.00
CA VAL A 3 13.24 66.09 -66.09
C VAL A 3 13.85 64.78 -65.59
N ASP A 4 14.10 64.69 -64.29
CA ASP A 4 14.41 63.42 -63.62
C ASP A 4 13.11 62.82 -63.07
N VAL A 5 12.63 61.76 -63.73
CA VAL A 5 11.38 61.09 -63.37
C VAL A 5 11.48 60.25 -62.10
N ARG A 6 12.67 60.13 -61.49
CA ARG A 6 12.89 59.40 -60.23
C ARG A 6 13.07 60.32 -59.02
N LYS A 7 12.90 61.63 -59.21
CA LYS A 7 13.06 62.60 -58.12
C LYS A 7 11.88 63.58 -58.11
N VAL A 8 11.15 63.59 -57.00
CA VAL A 8 10.04 64.53 -56.77
C VAL A 8 10.54 65.96 -56.92
N GLY A 9 9.77 66.79 -57.62
CA GLY A 9 10.10 68.19 -57.84
C GLY A 9 9.48 68.82 -59.08
N GLN A 10 9.69 70.13 -59.21
CA GLN A 10 9.28 70.92 -60.37
C GLN A 10 10.47 71.07 -61.33
N TYR A 11 10.28 70.67 -62.57
CA TYR A 11 11.27 70.74 -63.63
C TYR A 11 10.80 71.66 -64.74
N VAL A 12 11.73 72.38 -65.35
CA VAL A 12 11.43 73.25 -66.49
C VAL A 12 12.12 72.70 -67.73
N VAL A 13 11.34 72.39 -68.76
CA VAL A 13 11.83 71.99 -70.09
C VAL A 13 11.77 73.19 -71.00
N THR A 14 12.93 73.62 -71.52
CA THR A 14 13.05 74.74 -72.46
C THR A 14 13.24 74.22 -73.88
N TYR A 15 12.43 74.72 -74.81
CA TYR A 15 12.54 74.46 -76.24
C TYR A 15 13.12 75.70 -76.93
N ASP A 16 14.17 75.49 -77.71
CA ASP A 16 14.85 76.52 -78.50
C ASP A 16 15.08 75.96 -79.92
N VAL A 17 14.96 76.81 -80.93
CA VAL A 17 15.19 76.44 -82.33
C VAL A 17 15.76 77.64 -83.10
N SER A 18 16.69 77.37 -83.99
CA SER A 18 17.20 78.35 -84.95
C SER A 18 16.81 77.96 -86.37
N ASP A 19 16.56 78.97 -87.22
CA ASP A 19 16.44 78.73 -88.67
C ASP A 19 17.82 78.46 -89.31
N ALA A 20 17.82 78.10 -90.61
CA ALA A 20 19.05 77.79 -91.36
C ALA A 20 20.00 79.00 -91.54
N SER A 21 19.53 80.21 -91.25
CA SER A 21 20.31 81.45 -91.28
C SER A 21 20.83 81.86 -89.88
N GLY A 22 20.49 81.09 -88.83
CA GLY A 22 20.97 81.29 -87.47
C GLY A 22 20.08 82.17 -86.58
N ASN A 23 18.88 82.59 -87.04
CA ASN A 23 17.96 83.37 -86.20
C ASN A 23 17.30 82.46 -85.16
N LYS A 24 17.37 82.82 -83.88
CA LYS A 24 16.77 82.06 -82.77
C LYS A 24 15.31 82.44 -82.55
N ALA A 25 14.46 81.44 -82.29
CA ALA A 25 13.10 81.64 -81.84
C ALA A 25 13.03 82.10 -80.37
N THR A 26 11.89 82.68 -79.96
CA THR A 26 11.60 82.87 -78.54
C THR A 26 11.47 81.50 -77.86
N GLN A 27 12.18 81.31 -76.76
CA GLN A 27 12.14 80.05 -76.03
C GLN A 27 10.74 79.78 -75.47
N ALA A 28 10.23 78.58 -75.73
CA ALA A 28 9.03 78.08 -75.07
C ALA A 28 9.44 77.25 -73.85
N VAL A 29 8.73 77.39 -72.74
CA VAL A 29 8.98 76.61 -71.53
C VAL A 29 7.77 75.75 -71.17
N ARG A 30 8.03 74.55 -70.65
CA ARG A 30 7.03 73.65 -70.06
C ARG A 30 7.47 73.29 -68.65
N SER A 31 6.64 73.61 -67.66
CA SER A 31 6.81 73.08 -66.31
C SER A 31 6.29 71.65 -66.24
N VAL A 32 7.07 70.77 -65.62
CA VAL A 32 6.74 69.36 -65.38
C VAL A 32 6.87 69.13 -63.88
N GLU A 33 5.78 68.71 -63.25
CA GLU A 33 5.77 68.30 -61.85
C GLU A 33 5.93 66.78 -61.78
N VAL A 34 6.95 66.32 -61.07
CA VAL A 34 7.11 64.91 -60.71
C VAL A 34 6.62 64.76 -59.28
N LYS A 35 5.62 63.90 -59.08
CA LYS A 35 5.09 63.51 -57.77
C LYS A 35 5.32 62.03 -57.56
N ASP A 36 5.61 61.66 -56.33
CA ASP A 36 5.51 60.27 -55.92
C ASP A 36 4.06 59.95 -55.56
N THR A 37 3.59 58.80 -56.05
CA THR A 37 2.23 58.29 -55.83
C THR A 37 2.26 56.78 -55.55
N LEU A 38 3.46 56.20 -55.45
CA LEU A 38 3.64 54.79 -55.19
C LEU A 38 3.78 54.60 -53.68
N VAL A 39 3.13 53.57 -53.16
CA VAL A 39 3.25 53.23 -51.75
C VAL A 39 4.55 52.45 -51.50
N PRO A 40 5.16 52.56 -50.32
CA PRO A 40 6.26 51.69 -49.94
C PRO A 40 5.86 50.21 -49.92
N VAL A 41 6.85 49.34 -50.07
CA VAL A 41 6.69 47.88 -49.95
C VAL A 41 7.37 47.41 -48.67
N ILE A 42 6.60 46.76 -47.79
CA ILE A 42 7.10 46.07 -46.60
C ILE A 42 7.30 44.58 -46.93
N THR A 43 8.42 44.01 -46.48
CA THR A 43 8.74 42.58 -46.62
C THR A 43 9.10 42.01 -45.25
N LEU A 44 8.39 40.97 -44.79
CA LEU A 44 8.73 40.29 -43.53
C LEU A 44 10.11 39.63 -43.61
N ILE A 45 10.86 39.73 -42.52
CA ILE A 45 12.07 38.93 -42.32
C ILE A 45 11.65 37.66 -41.59
N GLY A 46 11.76 36.49 -42.22
CA GLY A 46 11.29 35.22 -41.66
C GLY A 46 9.82 34.94 -41.96
N ASP A 47 9.24 33.98 -41.26
CA ASP A 47 7.90 33.47 -41.57
C ASP A 47 6.78 34.46 -41.26
N ALA A 48 5.72 34.37 -42.05
CA ALA A 48 4.49 35.17 -41.86
C ALA A 48 3.57 34.59 -40.78
N GLU A 49 3.72 33.31 -40.45
CA GLU A 49 3.00 32.62 -39.39
C GLU A 49 3.98 31.79 -38.55
N LEU A 50 3.88 31.93 -37.22
CA LEU A 50 4.71 31.22 -36.25
C LEU A 50 3.81 30.53 -35.22
N ASN A 51 4.14 29.29 -34.87
CA ASN A 51 3.59 28.61 -33.71
C ASN A 51 4.59 28.69 -32.56
N LEU A 52 4.14 29.08 -31.38
CA LEU A 52 4.95 29.26 -30.20
C LEU A 52 4.32 28.46 -29.05
N GLU A 53 5.15 27.68 -28.35
CA GLU A 53 4.71 27.04 -27.11
C GLU A 53 4.54 28.10 -26.01
N VAL A 54 3.48 27.98 -25.22
CA VAL A 54 3.18 28.87 -24.10
C VAL A 54 4.39 29.00 -23.14
N GLY A 55 4.61 30.22 -22.64
CA GLY A 55 5.72 30.56 -21.76
C GLY A 55 7.09 30.63 -22.44
N LYS A 56 7.24 30.23 -23.71
CA LYS A 56 8.51 30.41 -24.43
C LYS A 56 8.70 31.87 -24.84
N GLN A 57 9.96 32.28 -24.94
CA GLN A 57 10.30 33.64 -25.36
C GLN A 57 9.99 33.83 -26.84
N TYR A 58 9.18 34.84 -27.16
CA TYR A 58 9.01 35.33 -28.53
C TYR A 58 10.05 36.41 -28.83
N VAL A 59 10.67 36.34 -30.01
CA VAL A 59 11.52 37.40 -30.56
C VAL A 59 11.08 37.66 -31.98
N ASP A 60 10.58 38.86 -32.22
CA ASP A 60 10.16 39.27 -33.54
C ASP A 60 11.35 39.42 -34.49
N ALA A 61 11.29 38.78 -35.65
CA ALA A 61 12.35 38.86 -36.67
C ALA A 61 12.31 40.18 -37.46
N GLY A 62 11.26 40.97 -37.28
CA GLY A 62 11.06 42.26 -37.94
C GLY A 62 10.61 42.15 -39.40
N ALA A 63 10.68 43.29 -40.08
CA ALA A 63 10.42 43.46 -41.50
C ALA A 63 11.39 44.51 -42.08
N THR A 64 11.53 44.53 -43.39
CA THR A 64 12.19 45.61 -44.14
C THR A 64 11.17 46.41 -44.94
N ALA A 65 11.49 47.67 -45.24
CA ALA A 65 10.68 48.53 -46.07
C ALA A 65 11.54 49.27 -47.10
N SER A 66 11.01 49.39 -48.32
CA SER A 66 11.62 50.21 -49.36
C SER A 66 10.59 50.87 -50.25
N ASP A 67 10.93 52.04 -50.76
CA ASP A 67 10.17 52.76 -51.78
C ASP A 67 11.08 53.13 -52.98
N SER A 68 10.47 53.32 -54.14
CA SER A 68 11.14 53.60 -55.41
C SER A 68 11.75 55.01 -55.53
N PHE A 69 11.25 56.00 -54.77
CA PHE A 69 11.75 57.38 -54.70
C PHE A 69 12.56 57.63 -53.42
N ASP A 70 12.14 57.06 -52.27
CA ASP A 70 12.81 57.23 -50.98
C ASP A 70 13.94 56.21 -50.74
N GLY A 71 13.94 55.07 -51.43
CA GLY A 71 14.92 54.01 -51.22
C GLY A 71 14.63 53.17 -49.96
N ASN A 72 15.63 53.01 -49.07
CA ASN A 72 15.47 52.22 -47.85
C ASN A 72 14.68 53.01 -46.78
N LEU A 73 13.61 52.42 -46.27
CA LEU A 73 12.73 53.00 -45.27
C LEU A 73 12.72 52.25 -43.92
N ASN A 74 13.65 51.31 -43.69
CA ASN A 74 13.71 50.49 -42.47
C ASN A 74 13.69 51.33 -41.17
N ASP A 75 14.38 52.46 -41.14
CA ASP A 75 14.45 53.32 -39.95
C ASP A 75 13.12 54.07 -39.66
N LYS A 76 12.19 54.08 -40.62
CA LYS A 76 10.85 54.68 -40.48
C LYS A 76 9.76 53.64 -40.21
N LEU A 77 10.10 52.36 -40.20
CA LEU A 77 9.13 51.29 -39.96
C LEU A 77 8.58 51.41 -38.53
N THR A 78 7.26 51.39 -38.40
CA THR A 78 6.59 51.31 -37.10
C THR A 78 6.05 49.91 -36.88
N THR A 79 6.36 49.31 -35.72
CA THR A 79 5.93 47.96 -35.35
C THR A 79 4.97 48.03 -34.16
N SER A 80 3.83 47.33 -34.25
CA SER A 80 2.96 47.03 -33.12
C SER A 80 3.06 45.54 -32.79
N ASP A 81 3.58 45.21 -31.61
CA ASP A 81 3.75 43.83 -31.15
C ASP A 81 2.94 43.60 -29.86
N PRO A 82 1.72 43.04 -29.97
CA PRO A 82 0.88 42.71 -28.83
C PRO A 82 1.08 41.27 -28.32
N VAL A 83 2.11 40.55 -28.77
CA VAL A 83 2.28 39.12 -28.46
C VAL A 83 2.50 38.92 -26.95
N ASP A 84 1.58 38.19 -26.32
CA ASP A 84 1.72 37.72 -24.95
C ASP A 84 1.99 36.21 -24.96
N SER A 85 3.27 35.83 -24.92
CA SER A 85 3.64 34.42 -24.98
C SER A 85 3.25 33.63 -23.72
N SER A 86 2.78 34.28 -22.65
CA SER A 86 2.31 33.59 -21.44
C SER A 86 0.86 33.11 -21.53
N LYS A 87 0.14 33.43 -22.61
CA LYS A 87 -1.26 33.05 -22.79
C LYS A 87 -1.47 32.40 -24.15
N PRO A 88 -2.12 31.22 -24.21
CA PRO A 88 -2.57 30.67 -25.48
C PRO A 88 -3.48 31.65 -26.22
N GLY A 89 -3.29 31.78 -27.53
CA GLY A 89 -4.00 32.75 -28.35
C GLY A 89 -3.36 33.02 -29.69
N THR A 90 -4.09 33.72 -30.57
CA THR A 90 -3.54 34.22 -31.85
C THR A 90 -3.32 35.72 -31.75
N TYR A 91 -2.08 36.14 -32.01
CA TYR A 91 -1.63 37.52 -31.98
C TYR A 91 -1.21 37.95 -33.38
N ALA A 92 -1.31 39.24 -33.67
CA ALA A 92 -0.90 39.83 -34.93
C ALA A 92 0.11 40.95 -34.66
N VAL A 93 1.35 40.75 -35.08
CA VAL A 93 2.37 41.81 -35.12
C VAL A 93 2.18 42.57 -36.43
N SER A 94 1.99 43.89 -36.36
CA SER A 94 1.76 44.71 -37.55
C SER A 94 2.94 45.62 -37.84
N TYR A 95 3.22 45.82 -39.14
CA TYR A 95 4.24 46.73 -39.64
C TYR A 95 3.60 47.72 -40.59
N ASP A 96 3.90 48.99 -40.34
CA ASP A 96 3.42 50.13 -41.13
C ASP A 96 4.61 51.05 -41.44
N VAL A 97 4.55 51.75 -42.56
CA VAL A 97 5.53 52.78 -42.94
C VAL A 97 4.90 53.76 -43.92
N GLU A 98 5.27 55.03 -43.79
CA GLU A 98 4.90 56.13 -44.68
C GLU A 98 6.16 56.69 -45.35
N ASP A 99 6.11 56.95 -46.66
CA ASP A 99 7.22 57.60 -47.37
C ASP A 99 7.31 59.11 -47.10
N SER A 100 8.26 59.80 -47.73
CA SER A 100 8.40 61.26 -47.57
C SER A 100 7.32 62.09 -48.27
N SER A 101 6.55 61.47 -49.16
CA SER A 101 5.47 62.10 -49.93
C SER A 101 4.08 61.88 -49.30
N GLY A 102 4.01 61.09 -48.23
CA GLY A 102 2.80 60.81 -47.47
C GLY A 102 2.01 59.59 -47.96
N ASN A 103 2.62 58.70 -48.76
CA ASN A 103 1.97 57.46 -49.16
C ASN A 103 2.22 56.38 -48.09
N GLU A 104 1.13 55.79 -47.59
CA GLU A 104 1.16 54.71 -46.60
C GLU A 104 1.30 53.35 -47.28
N ALA A 105 2.19 52.51 -46.77
CA ALA A 105 2.31 51.13 -47.21
C ALA A 105 1.04 50.33 -46.91
N VAL A 106 0.81 49.27 -47.67
CA VAL A 106 -0.16 48.24 -47.25
C VAL A 106 0.40 47.57 -45.99
N GLN A 107 -0.35 47.64 -44.89
CA GLN A 107 0.04 47.02 -43.61
C GLN A 107 0.36 45.53 -43.82
N VAL A 108 1.52 45.12 -43.33
CA VAL A 108 1.93 43.72 -43.32
C VAL A 108 1.80 43.18 -41.91
N VAL A 109 1.24 41.98 -41.77
CA VAL A 109 1.03 41.33 -40.48
C VAL A 109 1.77 40.01 -40.40
N ARG A 110 2.41 39.76 -39.26
CA ARG A 110 2.89 38.45 -38.85
C ARG A 110 1.90 37.87 -37.84
N LYS A 111 1.43 36.66 -38.09
CA LYS A 111 0.56 35.91 -37.19
C LYS A 111 1.42 35.07 -36.25
N VAL A 112 1.19 35.19 -34.94
CA VAL A 112 1.84 34.37 -33.92
C VAL A 112 0.75 33.62 -33.18
N VAL A 113 0.78 32.28 -33.24
CA VAL A 113 -0.15 31.41 -32.54
C VAL A 113 0.58 30.82 -31.35
N VAL A 114 0.20 31.27 -30.15
CA VAL A 114 0.66 30.68 -28.90
C VAL A 114 -0.27 29.52 -28.57
N VAL A 115 0.29 28.33 -28.45
CA VAL A 115 -0.43 27.10 -28.14
C VAL A 115 0.21 26.44 -26.93
N ASP A 116 -0.57 25.62 -26.25
CA ASP A 116 -0.10 24.74 -25.20
C ASP A 116 -0.15 23.31 -25.73
N THR A 117 1.00 22.63 -25.69
CA THR A 117 1.16 21.26 -26.20
C THR A 117 1.74 20.30 -25.16
N GLU A 118 1.96 20.77 -23.93
CA GLU A 118 2.49 19.95 -22.86
C GLU A 118 1.31 19.24 -22.17
N PRO A 119 1.29 17.89 -22.10
CA PRO A 119 0.20 17.19 -21.44
C PRO A 119 0.27 17.28 -19.91
N PRO A 120 -0.87 17.12 -19.22
CA PRO A 120 -0.89 17.11 -17.76
C PRO A 120 -0.13 15.92 -17.16
N LEU A 121 0.39 16.13 -15.95
CA LEU A 121 1.05 15.11 -15.15
C LEU A 121 0.10 14.57 -14.07
N ILE A 122 -0.15 13.27 -14.08
CA ILE A 122 -0.91 12.55 -13.04
C ILE A 122 0.07 11.99 -11.99
N SER A 123 -0.35 11.94 -10.73
CA SER A 123 0.37 11.31 -9.62
C SER A 123 -0.59 10.55 -8.71
N LEU A 124 -0.31 9.28 -8.42
CA LEU A 124 -1.13 8.48 -7.51
C LEU A 124 -1.05 9.01 -6.07
N ILE A 125 -2.18 9.02 -5.38
CA ILE A 125 -2.22 9.20 -3.93
C ILE A 125 -2.15 7.82 -3.29
N GLY A 126 -1.13 7.55 -2.48
CA GLY A 126 -0.89 6.22 -1.91
C GLY A 126 -0.19 5.26 -2.87
N ASP A 127 -0.25 3.97 -2.57
CA ASP A 127 0.57 2.98 -3.26
C ASP A 127 0.08 2.68 -4.69
N ALA A 128 1.04 2.34 -5.56
CA ALA A 128 0.78 1.88 -6.92
C ALA A 128 0.32 0.41 -6.98
N VAL A 129 0.63 -0.37 -5.94
CA VAL A 129 0.19 -1.76 -5.76
C VAL A 129 -0.48 -1.88 -4.39
N VAL A 130 -1.74 -2.28 -4.36
CA VAL A 130 -2.53 -2.44 -3.14
C VAL A 130 -2.91 -3.92 -2.97
N GLN A 131 -2.61 -4.48 -1.81
CA GLN A 131 -3.17 -5.77 -1.38
C GLN A 131 -4.53 -5.51 -0.75
N GLN A 132 -5.56 -6.17 -1.25
CA GLN A 132 -6.94 -5.99 -0.84
C GLN A 132 -7.52 -7.32 -0.35
N GLU A 133 -7.95 -7.32 0.91
CA GLU A 133 -8.61 -8.47 1.54
C GLU A 133 -9.90 -8.85 0.79
N LEU A 134 -10.10 -10.15 0.57
CA LEU A 134 -11.25 -10.68 -0.15
C LEU A 134 -12.53 -10.41 0.64
N ASN A 135 -13.61 -10.04 -0.07
CA ASN A 135 -14.93 -9.68 0.45
C ASN A 135 -14.98 -8.42 1.31
N GLU A 136 -13.86 -7.74 1.55
CA GLU A 136 -13.83 -6.44 2.23
C GLU A 136 -14.11 -5.29 1.26
N THR A 137 -14.43 -4.12 1.82
CA THR A 137 -14.63 -2.90 1.04
C THR A 137 -13.30 -2.35 0.56
N TYR A 138 -13.19 -2.08 -0.74
CA TYR A 138 -12.06 -1.36 -1.33
C TYR A 138 -12.43 0.11 -1.53
N GLU A 139 -11.61 1.01 -0.99
CA GLU A 139 -11.68 2.45 -1.27
C GLU A 139 -10.42 2.86 -2.03
N ASP A 140 -10.62 3.38 -3.23
CA ASP A 140 -9.52 3.87 -4.04
C ASP A 140 -9.01 5.20 -3.50
N SER A 141 -7.69 5.29 -3.23
CA SER A 141 -7.06 6.52 -2.74
C SER A 141 -7.00 7.62 -3.79
N GLY A 142 -7.26 7.28 -5.06
CA GLY A 142 -7.29 8.23 -6.16
C GLY A 142 -5.90 8.69 -6.63
N ALA A 143 -5.90 9.84 -7.30
CA ALA A 143 -4.73 10.48 -7.88
C ALA A 143 -4.93 12.01 -7.91
N THR A 144 -3.84 12.76 -8.10
CA THR A 144 -3.84 14.20 -8.41
C THR A 144 -3.36 14.41 -9.84
N ALA A 145 -3.75 15.51 -10.48
CA ALA A 145 -3.28 15.89 -11.80
C ALA A 145 -2.99 17.39 -11.86
N ALA A 146 -1.88 17.77 -12.48
CA ALA A 146 -1.52 19.16 -12.68
C ALA A 146 -0.95 19.42 -14.07
N ASP A 147 -1.21 20.61 -14.58
CA ASP A 147 -0.80 21.10 -15.89
C ASP A 147 -0.03 22.43 -15.78
N ASN A 148 0.80 22.74 -16.77
CA ASN A 148 1.62 23.95 -16.80
C ASN A 148 0.80 25.25 -17.03
N VAL A 149 -0.35 25.17 -17.69
CA VAL A 149 -1.27 26.28 -17.97
C VAL A 149 -2.49 26.25 -17.06
N ASP A 150 -3.14 25.09 -16.93
CA ASP A 150 -4.39 24.95 -16.18
C ASP A 150 -4.18 24.81 -14.66
N GLY A 151 -2.97 24.53 -14.21
CA GLY A 151 -2.66 24.35 -12.79
C GLY A 151 -3.21 23.03 -12.27
N ASP A 152 -3.93 23.03 -11.15
CA ASP A 152 -4.51 21.81 -10.57
C ASP A 152 -5.80 21.41 -11.30
N ILE A 153 -5.74 20.28 -12.01
CA ILE A 153 -6.86 19.68 -12.76
C ILE A 153 -7.28 18.34 -12.16
N SER A 154 -6.97 18.08 -10.88
CA SER A 154 -7.29 16.80 -10.22
C SER A 154 -8.79 16.45 -10.26
N GLY A 155 -9.66 17.45 -10.36
CA GLY A 155 -11.11 17.26 -10.51
C GLY A 155 -11.54 16.71 -11.87
N ASP A 156 -10.68 16.80 -12.88
CA ASP A 156 -10.95 16.37 -14.26
C ASP A 156 -10.39 14.97 -14.56
N ILE A 157 -9.82 14.30 -13.56
CA ILE A 157 -9.35 12.92 -13.69
C ILE A 157 -10.54 11.99 -13.98
N VAL A 158 -10.43 11.27 -15.08
CA VAL A 158 -11.32 10.16 -15.44
C VAL A 158 -10.73 8.87 -14.88
N ILE A 159 -11.51 8.21 -14.02
CA ILE A 159 -11.12 6.97 -13.34
C ILE A 159 -11.91 5.81 -13.91
N VAL A 160 -11.22 4.75 -14.32
CA VAL A 160 -11.83 3.45 -14.64
C VAL A 160 -11.42 2.46 -13.55
N ASN A 161 -12.38 2.08 -12.70
CA ASN A 161 -12.15 1.18 -11.57
C ASN A 161 -12.98 -0.11 -11.73
N PRO A 162 -12.37 -1.21 -12.23
CA PRO A 162 -13.06 -2.49 -12.42
C PRO A 162 -12.94 -3.44 -11.22
N VAL A 163 -12.43 -2.97 -10.07
CA VAL A 163 -12.13 -3.85 -8.92
C VAL A 163 -13.41 -4.52 -8.40
N ASP A 164 -13.41 -5.85 -8.36
CA ASP A 164 -14.44 -6.66 -7.68
C ASP A 164 -13.81 -7.38 -6.49
N THR A 165 -14.09 -6.89 -5.27
CA THR A 165 -13.51 -7.45 -4.04
C THR A 165 -14.05 -8.84 -3.69
N LYS A 166 -15.06 -9.34 -4.39
CA LYS A 166 -15.60 -10.69 -4.18
C LYS A 166 -14.91 -11.75 -5.03
N VAL A 167 -14.07 -11.34 -5.98
CA VAL A 167 -13.38 -12.23 -6.89
C VAL A 167 -11.88 -12.00 -6.75
N ALA A 168 -11.17 -13.01 -6.25
CA ALA A 168 -9.72 -12.97 -6.15
C ALA A 168 -9.09 -12.76 -7.54
N GLY A 169 -8.06 -11.92 -7.61
CA GLY A 169 -7.39 -11.59 -8.86
C GLY A 169 -6.69 -10.24 -8.84
N ASN A 170 -6.04 -9.93 -9.97
CA ASN A 170 -5.34 -8.67 -10.17
C ASN A 170 -6.20 -7.74 -11.04
N TYR A 171 -6.50 -6.57 -10.50
CA TYR A 171 -7.26 -5.52 -11.16
C TYR A 171 -6.37 -4.33 -11.46
N SER A 172 -6.71 -3.58 -12.51
CA SER A 172 -6.02 -2.36 -12.91
C SER A 172 -7.01 -1.21 -12.89
N VAL A 173 -6.83 -0.30 -11.93
CA VAL A 173 -7.54 0.98 -11.90
C VAL A 173 -6.73 1.96 -12.74
N THR A 174 -7.35 2.57 -13.75
CA THR A 174 -6.65 3.52 -14.63
C THR A 174 -7.12 4.96 -14.39
N TYR A 175 -6.17 5.88 -14.50
CA TYR A 175 -6.36 7.32 -14.31
C TYR A 175 -5.89 8.03 -15.56
N ASN A 176 -6.79 8.85 -16.12
CA ASN A 176 -6.50 9.66 -17.29
C ASN A 176 -7.01 11.09 -17.04
N ALA A 177 -6.40 12.07 -17.71
CA ALA A 177 -6.78 13.46 -17.62
C ALA A 177 -6.43 14.15 -18.94
N LYS A 178 -7.16 15.23 -19.24
CA LYS A 178 -6.84 16.14 -20.32
C LYS A 178 -6.85 17.57 -19.78
N ASP A 179 -5.98 18.39 -20.33
CA ASP A 179 -6.01 19.83 -20.10
C ASP A 179 -7.09 20.51 -20.97
N SER A 180 -7.21 21.84 -20.83
CA SER A 180 -8.13 22.66 -21.63
C SER A 180 -7.73 22.80 -23.10
N SER A 181 -6.48 22.46 -23.43
CA SER A 181 -5.89 22.42 -24.77
C SER A 181 -6.06 21.05 -25.46
N ASP A 182 -6.79 20.12 -24.85
CA ASP A 182 -7.04 18.75 -25.30
C ASP A 182 -5.81 17.81 -25.29
N ASN A 183 -4.69 18.20 -24.68
CA ASN A 183 -3.54 17.30 -24.52
C ASN A 183 -3.85 16.24 -23.46
N ALA A 184 -3.58 14.98 -23.78
CA ALA A 184 -3.88 13.85 -22.89
C ALA A 184 -2.66 13.47 -22.05
N ALA A 185 -2.87 13.29 -20.75
CA ALA A 185 -1.88 12.69 -19.87
C ALA A 185 -1.47 11.29 -20.36
N SER A 186 -0.27 10.88 -19.97
CA SER A 186 0.06 9.45 -19.98
C SER A 186 -0.79 8.75 -18.91
N GLU A 187 -1.52 7.71 -19.31
CA GLU A 187 -2.35 6.93 -18.40
C GLU A 187 -1.49 6.34 -17.27
N ILE A 188 -1.96 6.49 -16.03
CA ILE A 188 -1.37 5.86 -14.86
C ILE A 188 -2.27 4.72 -14.40
N VAL A 189 -1.64 3.67 -13.87
CA VAL A 189 -2.34 2.46 -13.41
C VAL A 189 -2.00 2.18 -11.95
N ARG A 190 -3.03 1.92 -11.14
CA ARG A 190 -2.92 1.28 -9.83
C ARG A 190 -3.30 -0.19 -9.98
N VAL A 191 -2.43 -1.08 -9.51
CA VAL A 191 -2.71 -2.52 -9.45
C VAL A 191 -3.33 -2.84 -8.09
N VAL A 192 -4.48 -3.48 -8.10
CA VAL A 192 -5.15 -3.96 -6.88
C VAL A 192 -5.17 -5.48 -6.93
N ILE A 193 -4.53 -6.11 -5.97
CA ILE A 193 -4.43 -7.57 -5.84
C ILE A 193 -5.45 -7.96 -4.78
N VAL A 194 -6.58 -8.51 -5.23
CA VAL A 194 -7.63 -9.01 -4.34
C VAL A 194 -7.32 -10.46 -4.00
N GLY A 195 -7.21 -10.78 -2.72
CA GLY A 195 -6.95 -12.12 -2.22
C GLY A 195 -7.13 -12.18 -0.71
N ASP A 196 -7.14 -13.40 -0.19
CA ASP A 196 -7.15 -13.60 1.26
C ASP A 196 -5.74 -13.32 1.83
N THR A 197 -5.67 -12.32 2.70
CA THR A 197 -4.47 -11.92 3.44
C THR A 197 -4.66 -12.09 4.94
N GLY A 198 -5.84 -12.58 5.38
CA GLY A 198 -6.17 -12.84 6.76
C GLY A 198 -5.50 -14.11 7.25
N SER A 199 -5.00 -14.11 8.49
CA SER A 199 -4.50 -15.33 9.11
C SER A 199 -5.63 -16.06 9.83
N PRO A 200 -5.66 -17.41 9.82
CA PRO A 200 -6.60 -18.17 10.63
C PRO A 200 -6.44 -17.91 12.13
N VAL A 201 -7.52 -18.15 12.87
CA VAL A 201 -7.57 -18.01 14.33
C VAL A 201 -7.82 -19.37 14.97
N ILE A 202 -6.89 -19.81 15.81
CA ILE A 202 -7.03 -21.04 16.61
C ILE A 202 -7.53 -20.70 18.02
N LYS A 203 -8.49 -21.48 18.53
CA LYS A 203 -9.00 -21.42 19.90
C LYS A 203 -8.93 -22.80 20.54
N LEU A 204 -8.33 -22.90 21.72
CA LEU A 204 -8.34 -24.15 22.49
C LEU A 204 -9.73 -24.39 23.09
N ALA A 205 -10.18 -25.64 23.05
CA ALA A 205 -11.28 -26.07 23.91
C ALA A 205 -10.75 -26.27 25.34
N GLY A 206 -11.42 -25.68 26.33
CA GLY A 206 -10.97 -25.73 27.72
C GLY A 206 -9.79 -24.79 28.02
N ARG A 207 -9.05 -25.08 29.09
CA ARG A 207 -7.99 -24.20 29.60
C ARG A 207 -6.68 -24.39 28.85
N GLN A 208 -5.93 -23.30 28.70
CA GLN A 208 -4.57 -23.34 28.16
C GLN A 208 -3.61 -24.16 29.04
N THR A 209 -3.79 -24.14 30.35
CA THR A 209 -3.06 -25.00 31.28
C THR A 209 -4.02 -26.01 31.92
N LEU A 210 -3.69 -27.28 31.78
CA LEU A 210 -4.39 -28.40 32.41
C LEU A 210 -3.48 -29.06 33.45
N LYS A 211 -4.09 -29.53 34.53
CA LYS A 211 -3.43 -30.40 35.51
C LYS A 211 -4.01 -31.80 35.33
N VAL A 212 -3.16 -32.81 35.28
CA VAL A 212 -3.55 -34.21 35.17
C VAL A 212 -2.77 -35.02 36.20
N GLU A 213 -3.44 -36.03 36.74
CA GLU A 213 -2.85 -36.94 37.71
C GLU A 213 -1.89 -37.90 37.00
N ALA A 214 -0.73 -38.15 37.61
CA ALA A 214 0.26 -39.08 37.09
C ALA A 214 -0.31 -40.51 37.00
N GLY A 215 0.12 -41.27 35.99
CA GLY A 215 -0.37 -42.62 35.71
C GLY A 215 -1.77 -42.69 35.07
N ILE A 216 -2.49 -41.56 34.96
CA ILE A 216 -3.82 -41.51 34.31
C ILE A 216 -3.69 -41.07 32.84
N THR A 217 -4.46 -41.68 31.94
CA THR A 217 -4.45 -41.31 30.52
C THR A 217 -4.92 -39.86 30.31
N PHE A 218 -4.12 -39.06 29.62
CA PHE A 218 -4.51 -37.72 29.19
C PHE A 218 -5.27 -37.78 27.86
N THR A 219 -6.41 -37.07 27.79
CA THR A 219 -7.14 -36.81 26.54
C THR A 219 -7.23 -35.30 26.35
N ASP A 220 -6.76 -34.80 25.20
CA ASP A 220 -6.85 -33.38 24.86
C ASP A 220 -8.33 -32.97 24.72
N PRO A 221 -8.79 -31.93 25.42
CA PRO A 221 -10.14 -31.39 25.23
C PRO A 221 -10.44 -30.87 23.82
N GLY A 222 -9.41 -30.68 22.99
CA GLY A 222 -9.51 -30.30 21.59
C GLY A 222 -9.31 -28.81 21.33
N TYR A 223 -9.63 -28.39 20.11
CA TYR A 223 -9.42 -27.04 19.59
C TYR A 223 -10.38 -26.79 18.42
N PHE A 224 -10.45 -25.52 18.00
CA PHE A 224 -11.19 -25.06 16.84
C PHE A 224 -10.33 -24.06 16.08
N ALA A 225 -10.41 -24.06 14.75
CA ALA A 225 -9.76 -23.06 13.92
C ALA A 225 -10.74 -22.52 12.88
N GLU A 226 -10.78 -21.20 12.72
CA GLU A 226 -11.57 -20.53 11.69
C GLU A 226 -10.73 -19.52 10.93
N ASP A 227 -11.00 -19.41 9.65
CA ASP A 227 -10.56 -18.32 8.79
C ASP A 227 -11.78 -17.63 8.17
N LYS A 228 -11.63 -16.35 7.83
CA LYS A 228 -12.72 -15.52 7.30
C LYS A 228 -13.13 -15.91 5.88
N VAL A 229 -12.19 -16.34 5.05
CA VAL A 229 -12.41 -16.72 3.66
C VAL A 229 -12.55 -18.23 3.53
N ASP A 230 -11.66 -18.98 4.18
CA ASP A 230 -11.64 -20.45 4.12
C ASP A 230 -12.71 -21.12 5.03
N GLY A 231 -13.18 -20.42 6.06
CA GLY A 231 -14.17 -20.95 6.99
C GLY A 231 -13.57 -21.87 8.06
N ASP A 232 -14.18 -23.03 8.32
CA ASP A 232 -13.70 -23.95 9.37
C ASP A 232 -12.46 -24.73 8.91
N LEU A 233 -11.35 -24.51 9.61
CA LEU A 233 -10.05 -25.13 9.36
C LEU A 233 -9.65 -26.12 10.46
N THR A 234 -10.57 -26.50 11.36
CA THR A 234 -10.28 -27.33 12.54
C THR A 234 -9.60 -28.66 12.18
N ASP A 235 -10.02 -29.31 11.10
CA ASP A 235 -9.45 -30.59 10.65
C ASP A 235 -8.04 -30.45 10.02
N SER A 236 -7.64 -29.22 9.67
CA SER A 236 -6.34 -28.90 9.07
C SER A 236 -5.28 -28.52 10.11
N VAL A 237 -5.65 -28.42 11.39
CA VAL A 237 -4.71 -28.04 12.45
C VAL A 237 -3.69 -29.16 12.67
N ALA A 238 -2.42 -28.81 12.51
CA ALA A 238 -1.30 -29.64 12.92
C ALA A 238 -1.07 -29.50 14.43
N VAL A 239 -1.00 -30.65 15.12
CA VAL A 239 -0.68 -30.72 16.55
C VAL A 239 0.71 -31.33 16.71
N ASP A 240 1.60 -30.60 17.37
CA ASP A 240 2.94 -31.05 17.71
C ASP A 240 3.12 -31.21 19.23
N GLY A 241 3.89 -32.22 19.62
CA GLY A 241 4.13 -32.58 21.02
C GLY A 241 3.34 -33.81 21.50
N THR A 242 3.76 -34.33 22.64
CA THR A 242 3.15 -35.51 23.31
C THR A 242 3.13 -35.29 24.81
N VAL A 243 2.17 -35.89 25.51
CA VAL A 243 2.09 -35.87 26.98
C VAL A 243 2.37 -37.28 27.50
N ASP A 244 3.42 -37.42 28.31
CA ASP A 244 3.71 -38.65 29.04
C ASP A 244 3.24 -38.50 30.49
N THR A 245 2.12 -39.13 30.84
CA THR A 245 1.58 -39.06 32.20
C THR A 245 2.26 -40.00 33.18
N SER A 246 3.21 -40.85 32.73
CA SER A 246 4.04 -41.66 33.63
C SER A 246 5.23 -40.89 34.21
N GLN A 247 5.41 -39.64 33.80
CA GLN A 247 6.49 -38.78 34.27
C GLN A 247 5.93 -37.42 34.69
N ILE A 248 6.17 -37.06 35.96
CA ILE A 248 5.83 -35.74 36.49
C ILE A 248 6.60 -34.66 35.74
N GLY A 249 5.90 -33.60 35.35
CA GLY A 249 6.49 -32.54 34.55
C GLY A 249 5.45 -31.67 33.86
N THR A 250 5.93 -30.69 33.09
CA THR A 250 5.08 -29.89 32.21
C THR A 250 5.38 -30.23 30.77
N TYR A 251 4.34 -30.66 30.05
CA TYR A 251 4.36 -30.98 28.64
C TYR A 251 3.68 -29.87 27.85
N SER A 252 4.11 -29.65 26.61
CA SER A 252 3.51 -28.69 25.70
C SER A 252 2.95 -29.38 24.48
N LEU A 253 1.70 -29.06 24.15
CA LEU A 253 1.09 -29.35 22.86
C LEU A 253 0.94 -28.05 22.11
N THR A 254 1.38 -28.02 20.86
CA THR A 254 1.40 -26.81 20.05
C THR A 254 0.58 -27.00 18.79
N TYR A 255 -0.31 -26.05 18.51
CA TYR A 255 -1.32 -26.13 17.45
C TYR A 255 -1.03 -25.05 16.42
N ASN A 256 -0.93 -25.45 15.16
CA ASN A 256 -0.68 -24.55 14.04
C ASN A 256 -1.57 -24.90 12.85
N VAL A 257 -1.95 -23.91 12.06
CA VAL A 257 -2.69 -24.10 10.81
C VAL A 257 -2.34 -22.98 9.84
N THR A 258 -2.28 -23.32 8.56
CA THR A 258 -2.11 -22.39 7.45
C THR A 258 -3.36 -22.50 6.59
N ASP A 259 -3.88 -21.37 6.11
CA ASP A 259 -5.03 -21.36 5.20
C ASP A 259 -4.67 -21.82 3.77
N SER A 260 -5.63 -21.74 2.85
CA SER A 260 -5.41 -22.14 1.45
C SER A 260 -4.56 -21.14 0.65
N ASN A 261 -4.45 -19.90 1.14
CA ASN A 261 -3.72 -18.79 0.55
C ASN A 261 -2.28 -18.66 1.09
N GLY A 262 -1.91 -19.46 2.09
CA GLY A 262 -0.58 -19.49 2.69
C GLY A 262 -0.40 -18.55 3.88
N ASN A 263 -1.47 -17.98 4.46
CA ASN A 263 -1.36 -17.19 5.67
C ASN A 263 -1.33 -18.12 6.90
N ASP A 264 -0.30 -17.95 7.73
CA ASP A 264 -0.10 -18.77 8.93
C ASP A 264 -0.86 -18.20 10.12
N ALA A 265 -1.54 -19.07 10.86
CA ALA A 265 -2.13 -18.71 12.14
C ALA A 265 -1.06 -18.31 13.17
N VAL A 266 -1.45 -17.50 14.14
CA VAL A 266 -0.65 -17.37 15.36
C VAL A 266 -0.74 -18.69 16.12
N GLN A 267 0.40 -19.38 16.21
CA GLN A 267 0.53 -20.65 16.90
C GLN A 267 0.10 -20.54 18.37
N ILE A 268 -0.69 -21.50 18.86
CA ILE A 268 -1.14 -21.56 20.26
C ILE A 268 -0.53 -22.79 20.95
N THR A 269 -0.22 -22.67 22.23
CA THR A 269 0.34 -23.76 23.04
C THR A 269 -0.55 -24.07 24.24
N ARG A 270 -0.86 -25.35 24.45
CA ARG A 270 -1.45 -25.89 25.67
C ARG A 270 -0.36 -26.50 26.54
N TYR A 271 -0.37 -26.19 27.82
CA TYR A 271 0.50 -26.81 28.83
C TYR A 271 -0.28 -27.86 29.62
N VAL A 272 0.32 -29.04 29.77
CA VAL A 272 -0.22 -30.12 30.59
C VAL A 272 0.76 -30.38 31.70
N VAL A 273 0.35 -30.07 32.94
CA VAL A 273 1.13 -30.28 34.14
C VAL A 273 0.71 -31.63 34.73
N VAL A 274 1.62 -32.59 34.69
CA VAL A 274 1.46 -33.91 35.33
C VAL A 274 1.98 -33.79 36.75
N GLU A 275 1.10 -34.01 37.72
CA GLU A 275 1.39 -33.98 39.15
C GLU A 275 0.91 -35.29 39.77
N ASP A 276 1.55 -35.72 40.86
CA ASP A 276 1.12 -36.90 41.62
C ASP A 276 0.66 -36.46 43.01
N ASN A 277 -0.65 -36.52 43.23
CA ASN A 277 -1.32 -36.13 44.47
C ASN A 277 -2.16 -37.28 45.04
N THR A 278 -2.12 -38.45 44.41
CA THR A 278 -2.86 -39.63 44.82
C THR A 278 -2.02 -40.41 45.82
N ALA A 279 -2.59 -40.74 46.97
CA ALA A 279 -1.90 -41.54 47.96
C ALA A 279 -1.94 -43.04 47.62
N PRO A 280 -0.94 -43.82 48.08
CA PRO A 280 -0.98 -45.28 47.96
C PRO A 280 -2.22 -45.90 48.59
N VAL A 281 -2.64 -47.03 48.05
CA VAL A 281 -3.69 -47.89 48.61
C VAL A 281 -3.04 -49.05 49.34
N VAL A 282 -3.29 -49.15 50.65
CA VAL A 282 -2.84 -50.25 51.50
C VAL A 282 -3.88 -51.38 51.53
N ALA A 283 -3.42 -52.63 51.45
CA ALA A 283 -4.23 -53.83 51.59
C ALA A 283 -3.58 -54.79 52.58
N LEU A 284 -4.31 -55.19 53.62
CA LEU A 284 -3.83 -56.15 54.62
C LEU A 284 -3.52 -57.51 53.97
N VAL A 285 -2.47 -58.15 54.45
CA VAL A 285 -2.24 -59.57 54.20
C VAL A 285 -2.90 -60.34 55.34
N GLY A 286 -3.75 -61.31 55.06
CA GLY A 286 -4.52 -62.01 56.10
C GLY A 286 -5.77 -61.26 56.54
N ASP A 287 -6.31 -61.64 57.69
CA ASP A 287 -7.60 -61.12 58.17
C ASP A 287 -7.46 -59.72 58.78
N ASP A 288 -8.52 -58.92 58.69
CA ASP A 288 -8.62 -57.60 59.33
C ASP A 288 -8.93 -57.69 60.83
N SER A 289 -9.31 -58.88 61.31
CA SER A 289 -9.56 -59.19 62.70
C SER A 289 -8.99 -60.56 63.07
N LEU A 290 -8.22 -60.60 64.16
CA LEU A 290 -7.66 -61.81 64.74
C LEU A 290 -8.12 -61.95 66.19
N VAL A 291 -8.40 -63.19 66.60
CA VAL A 291 -8.72 -63.53 67.99
C VAL A 291 -7.62 -64.45 68.50
N LEU A 292 -6.99 -64.07 69.61
CA LEU A 292 -5.90 -64.81 70.26
C LEU A 292 -6.30 -65.16 71.69
N GLU A 293 -5.84 -66.31 72.19
CA GLU A 293 -5.94 -66.62 73.62
C GLU A 293 -4.83 -65.92 74.40
N LEU A 294 -5.06 -65.66 75.69
CA LEU A 294 -4.10 -65.00 76.56
C LEU A 294 -2.80 -65.82 76.65
N GLY A 295 -1.69 -65.20 76.23
CA GLY A 295 -0.38 -65.84 76.18
C GLY A 295 0.00 -66.47 74.83
N ASP A 296 -0.88 -66.43 73.83
CA ASP A 296 -0.53 -66.79 72.45
C ASP A 296 0.45 -65.78 71.85
N ASP A 297 1.31 -66.25 70.94
CA ASP A 297 2.20 -65.38 70.16
C ASP A 297 1.41 -64.66 69.05
N TYR A 298 1.60 -63.35 68.90
CA TYR A 298 1.11 -62.59 67.74
C TYR A 298 2.14 -62.58 66.62
N GLN A 299 1.77 -63.15 65.47
CA GLN A 299 2.54 -63.05 64.24
C GLN A 299 1.96 -61.96 63.34
N GLU A 300 2.75 -60.92 63.07
CA GLU A 300 2.38 -59.86 62.14
C GLU A 300 2.34 -60.39 60.70
N GLU A 301 1.16 -60.39 60.07
CA GLU A 301 0.97 -60.84 58.69
C GLU A 301 1.37 -59.77 57.66
N GLY A 302 1.49 -58.51 58.09
CA GLY A 302 1.86 -57.37 57.25
C GLY A 302 0.72 -56.82 56.40
N ALA A 303 1.09 -55.95 55.46
CA ALA A 303 0.23 -55.38 54.45
C ALA A 303 1.03 -55.16 53.16
N THR A 304 0.32 -55.09 52.02
CA THR A 304 0.86 -54.63 50.73
C THR A 304 0.38 -53.23 50.44
N ALA A 305 1.09 -52.48 49.60
CA ALA A 305 0.67 -51.15 49.17
C ALA A 305 0.95 -50.93 47.69
N LYS A 306 0.02 -50.30 46.99
CA LYS A 306 0.18 -49.94 45.57
C LYS A 306 -0.21 -48.49 45.30
N ASP A 307 0.50 -47.89 44.37
CA ASP A 307 0.33 -46.51 43.94
C ASP A 307 0.11 -46.43 42.40
N ASN A 308 -0.59 -45.40 41.93
CA ASN A 308 -0.89 -45.19 40.51
C ASN A 308 0.36 -44.87 39.67
N LEU A 309 1.34 -44.17 40.24
CA LEU A 309 2.58 -43.81 39.57
C LEU A 309 3.71 -44.79 39.92
N ASP A 310 3.91 -45.05 41.22
CA ASP A 310 5.06 -45.83 41.70
C ASP A 310 4.87 -47.35 41.61
N GLY A 311 3.63 -47.81 41.36
CA GLY A 311 3.33 -49.23 41.24
C GLY A 311 3.32 -49.92 42.61
N ASP A 312 4.28 -50.79 42.91
CA ASP A 312 4.34 -51.49 44.21
C ASP A 312 5.20 -50.70 45.21
N VAL A 313 4.55 -50.17 46.24
CA VAL A 313 5.18 -49.40 47.32
C VAL A 313 5.10 -50.14 48.66
N THR A 314 4.90 -51.46 48.66
CA THR A 314 4.81 -52.28 49.88
C THR A 314 5.99 -52.07 50.84
N GLY A 315 7.18 -51.75 50.31
CA GLY A 315 8.36 -51.45 51.12
C GLY A 315 8.27 -50.16 51.96
N SER A 316 7.34 -49.26 51.69
CA SER A 316 7.11 -48.03 52.47
C SER A 316 6.07 -48.20 53.57
N VAL A 317 5.44 -49.38 53.70
CA VAL A 317 4.45 -49.65 54.74
C VAL A 317 5.09 -49.50 56.13
N LEU A 318 4.61 -48.53 56.89
CA LEU A 318 4.94 -48.34 58.29
C LEU A 318 3.86 -49.01 59.14
N ILE A 319 4.30 -49.96 59.96
CA ILE A 319 3.45 -50.71 60.88
C ILE A 319 3.62 -50.12 62.27
N LYS A 320 2.51 -49.70 62.87
CA LYS A 320 2.47 -49.29 64.27
C LYS A 320 1.52 -50.21 65.03
N SER A 321 2.12 -51.11 65.82
CA SER A 321 1.41 -52.05 66.68
C SER A 321 1.35 -51.55 68.12
N GLY A 322 0.16 -51.60 68.70
CA GLY A 322 -0.07 -51.42 70.13
C GLY A 322 -0.49 -52.69 70.85
N VAL A 323 -0.29 -53.87 70.24
CA VAL A 323 -0.76 -55.16 70.77
C VAL A 323 -0.03 -55.50 72.08
N ASP A 324 -0.81 -55.75 73.13
CA ASP A 324 -0.32 -56.23 74.43
C ASP A 324 -0.93 -57.60 74.74
N LEU A 325 -0.11 -58.64 74.61
CA LEU A 325 -0.52 -60.04 74.77
C LEU A 325 -0.62 -60.47 76.25
N SER A 326 -0.26 -59.58 77.19
CA SER A 326 -0.30 -59.87 78.62
C SER A 326 -1.63 -59.50 79.28
N ASN A 327 -2.50 -58.80 78.55
CA ASN A 327 -3.79 -58.34 79.03
C ASN A 327 -4.89 -58.70 78.02
N VAL A 328 -6.06 -59.08 78.54
CA VAL A 328 -7.28 -59.24 77.73
C VAL A 328 -7.70 -57.86 77.20
N GLY A 329 -7.99 -57.76 75.91
CA GLY A 329 -8.35 -56.49 75.28
C GLY A 329 -8.43 -56.55 73.76
N VAL A 330 -8.93 -55.47 73.16
CA VAL A 330 -8.87 -55.26 71.70
C VAL A 330 -7.75 -54.26 71.43
N TYR A 331 -6.81 -54.67 70.62
CA TYR A 331 -5.65 -53.89 70.22
C TYR A 331 -5.70 -53.61 68.72
N GLU A 332 -5.06 -52.52 68.32
CA GLU A 332 -4.99 -52.12 66.92
C GLU A 332 -3.55 -52.18 66.43
N VAL A 333 -3.39 -52.73 65.23
CA VAL A 333 -2.20 -52.56 64.41
C VAL A 333 -2.58 -51.67 63.23
N SER A 334 -1.92 -50.54 63.11
CA SER A 334 -2.17 -49.56 62.05
C SER A 334 -1.08 -49.62 60.98
N TYR A 335 -1.50 -49.46 59.73
CA TYR A 335 -0.68 -49.51 58.53
C TYR A 335 -0.90 -48.23 57.73
N ILE A 336 0.18 -47.53 57.42
CA ILE A 336 0.21 -46.43 56.46
C ILE A 336 1.33 -46.68 55.47
N ALA A 337 1.16 -46.26 54.23
CA ALA A 337 2.21 -46.26 53.21
C ALA A 337 2.38 -44.86 52.64
N SER A 338 3.58 -44.57 52.15
CA SER A 338 3.86 -43.34 51.41
C SER A 338 4.48 -43.65 50.05
N ASP A 339 4.15 -42.87 49.04
CA ASP A 339 4.80 -42.93 47.73
C ASP A 339 6.14 -42.15 47.73
N SER A 340 6.78 -42.07 46.56
CA SER A 340 8.02 -41.33 46.34
C SER A 340 7.82 -39.81 46.29
N ASN A 341 6.58 -39.37 46.05
CA ASN A 341 6.15 -37.98 45.99
C ASN A 341 5.69 -37.39 47.34
N GLY A 342 5.61 -38.24 48.36
CA GLY A 342 5.26 -37.89 49.73
C GLY A 342 3.76 -37.92 50.02
N ASN A 343 2.91 -38.44 49.13
CA ASN A 343 1.51 -38.68 49.48
C ASN A 343 1.43 -39.89 50.41
N VAL A 344 0.55 -39.83 51.41
CA VAL A 344 0.44 -40.82 52.48
C VAL A 344 -0.96 -41.40 52.47
N SER A 345 -1.04 -42.73 52.52
CA SER A 345 -2.31 -43.45 52.57
C SER A 345 -3.11 -43.09 53.81
N GLU A 346 -4.42 -43.27 53.74
CA GLU A 346 -5.23 -43.41 54.95
C GLU A 346 -4.74 -44.60 55.79
N SER A 347 -4.97 -44.54 57.11
CA SER A 347 -4.59 -45.62 58.01
C SER A 347 -5.54 -46.81 57.85
N VAL A 348 -5.00 -47.96 57.47
CA VAL A 348 -5.70 -49.25 57.53
C VAL A 348 -5.38 -49.90 58.87
N VAL A 349 -6.35 -50.60 59.47
CA VAL A 349 -6.20 -51.18 60.82
C VAL A 349 -6.55 -52.66 60.81
N ARG A 350 -5.70 -53.47 61.46
CA ARG A 350 -6.05 -54.82 61.92
C ARG A 350 -6.39 -54.79 63.40
N GLN A 351 -7.51 -55.43 63.77
CA GLN A 351 -7.90 -55.61 65.17
C GLN A 351 -7.39 -56.95 65.69
N VAL A 352 -6.74 -56.93 66.85
CA VAL A 352 -6.28 -58.12 67.56
C VAL A 352 -6.99 -58.18 68.90
N GLU A 353 -7.91 -59.11 69.04
CA GLU A 353 -8.66 -59.34 70.27
C GLU A 353 -8.01 -60.47 71.07
N VAL A 354 -7.42 -60.13 72.22
CA VAL A 354 -6.88 -61.10 73.18
C VAL A 354 -7.97 -61.43 74.19
N LYS A 355 -8.36 -62.70 74.28
CA LYS A 355 -9.36 -63.22 75.23
C LYS A 355 -8.73 -64.21 76.18
N ASP A 356 -9.31 -64.35 77.37
CA ASP A 356 -9.04 -65.47 78.27
C ASP A 356 -10.30 -66.34 78.30
N THR A 357 -10.23 -67.54 77.72
CA THR A 357 -11.36 -68.47 77.67
C THR A 357 -11.27 -69.58 78.73
N THR A 358 -10.32 -69.51 79.67
CA THR A 358 -10.07 -70.54 80.69
C THR A 358 -10.43 -70.19 82.13
#